data_AF-A0A3N5NF15-F1
#
_entry.id   AF-A0A3N5NF15-F1
#
_cell.length_a   1.000
_cell.length_b   1.000
_cell.length_c   1.000
_cell.angle_alpha   90.00
_cell.angle_beta   90.00
_cell.angle_gamma   90.00
#
_symmetry.space_group_name_H-M   'P 1'
#
loop_
_entity.id
_entity.type
_entity.pdbx_description
1 polymer ?
#
loop_
_entity_poly.entity_id
_entity_poly.type
_entity_poly.pdbx_seq_one_letter_code
_entity_poly.pdbx_strand_id
1 'polypeptide(L)'
;MTVLTVNLKDDPATIETYRRYHREVWPEVQASLRRSGVERMVIHLLGRRLVMVVEMRDGLDYRVAFRSHAASSARVAEWEQLMKSFQEPPPEAPPGEWWAVMEPVFQLDEQEPAVAHLADRAPTS
;
A
#
# COMPACT_ATOMS: atom_id res chain seq x y z
N MET A 1 -2.64 0.97 8.45
CA MET A 1 -2.66 1.44 7.04
C MET A 1 -1.29 2.01 6.67
N THR A 2 -0.79 1.74 5.48
CA THR A 2 0.47 2.28 4.95
C THR A 2 0.19 2.95 3.61
N VAL A 3 0.78 4.12 3.38
CA VAL A 3 0.64 4.87 2.14
C VAL A 3 1.99 4.93 1.44
N LEU A 4 2.04 4.58 0.16
CA LEU A 4 3.24 4.59 -0.67
C LEU A 4 3.01 5.35 -1.97
N THR A 5 4.07 5.87 -2.57
CA THR A 5 3.99 6.54 -3.86
C THR A 5 5.11 6.14 -4.81
N VAL A 6 4.77 6.11 -6.11
CA VAL A 6 5.70 5.96 -7.23
C VAL A 6 5.21 6.82 -8.39
N ASN A 7 6.07 7.10 -9.36
CA ASN A 7 5.65 7.70 -10.62
C ASN A 7 5.52 6.64 -11.71
N LEU A 8 4.64 6.89 -12.67
CA LEU A 8 4.71 6.30 -14.00
C LEU A 8 5.71 7.09 -14.85
N LYS A 9 6.37 6.43 -15.79
CA LYS A 9 7.21 7.09 -16.82
C LYS A 9 6.40 8.11 -17.63
N ASP A 10 7.07 9.13 -18.18
CA ASP A 10 6.42 10.24 -18.89
C ASP A 10 5.98 9.87 -20.30
N ASP A 11 5.01 8.98 -20.39
CA ASP A 11 4.49 8.52 -21.66
C ASP A 11 2.99 8.22 -21.53
N PRO A 12 2.12 8.92 -22.27
CA PRO A 12 0.68 8.65 -22.27
C PRO A 12 0.33 7.19 -22.56
N ALA A 13 1.07 6.52 -23.44
CA ALA A 13 0.81 5.12 -23.79
C ALA A 13 1.14 4.17 -22.62
N THR A 14 2.20 4.47 -21.86
CA THR A 14 2.54 3.81 -20.60
C THR A 14 1.43 3.96 -19.58
N ILE A 15 0.88 5.17 -19.40
CA ILE A 15 -0.22 5.42 -18.46
C ILE A 15 -1.48 4.64 -18.83
N GLU A 16 -1.87 4.66 -20.10
CA GLU A 16 -3.03 3.90 -20.58
C GLU A 16 -2.85 2.39 -20.39
N THR A 17 -1.67 1.88 -20.73
CA THR A 17 -1.34 0.47 -20.60
C THR A 17 -1.36 0.02 -19.14
N TYR A 18 -0.78 0.81 -18.23
CA TYR A 18 -0.83 0.54 -16.79
C TYR A 18 -2.27 0.46 -16.27
N ARG A 19 -3.14 1.39 -16.68
CA ARG A 19 -4.57 1.39 -16.31
C ARG A 19 -5.32 0.17 -16.84
N ARG A 20 -4.97 -0.34 -18.02
CA ARG A 20 -5.58 -1.55 -18.59
C ARG A 20 -5.18 -2.78 -17.78
N TYR A 21 -3.90 -2.96 -17.49
CA TYR A 21 -3.45 -4.07 -16.64
C TYR A 21 -4.11 -4.05 -15.25
N HIS A 22 -4.26 -2.88 -14.63
CA HIS A 22 -4.87 -2.77 -13.30
C HIS A 22 -6.40 -2.89 -13.29
N ARG A 23 -7.08 -2.81 -14.44
CA ARG A 23 -8.50 -3.19 -14.56
C ARG A 23 -8.70 -4.70 -14.54
N GLU A 24 -7.67 -5.45 -14.94
CA GLU A 24 -7.72 -6.91 -15.12
C GLU A 24 -6.47 -7.55 -14.49
N VAL A 25 -6.25 -7.27 -13.19
CA VAL A 25 -5.11 -7.82 -12.45
C VAL A 25 -5.17 -9.35 -12.45
N TRP A 26 -4.04 -9.98 -12.77
CA TRP A 26 -3.95 -11.44 -12.85
C TRP A 26 -4.40 -12.12 -11.55
N PRO A 27 -5.20 -13.20 -11.61
CA PRO A 27 -5.71 -13.88 -10.43
C PRO A 27 -4.62 -14.33 -9.45
N GLU A 28 -3.46 -14.76 -9.96
CA GLU A 28 -2.30 -15.23 -9.18
C GLU A 28 -1.72 -14.12 -8.32
N VAL A 29 -1.69 -12.89 -8.84
CA VAL A 29 -1.22 -11.69 -8.15
C VAL A 29 -2.17 -11.38 -7.00
N GLN A 30 -3.47 -11.30 -7.28
CA GLN A 30 -4.47 -11.04 -6.24
C GLN A 30 -4.46 -12.11 -5.15
N ALA A 31 -4.35 -13.39 -5.54
CA ALA A 31 -4.29 -14.50 -4.60
C ALA A 31 -3.02 -14.43 -3.74
N SER A 32 -1.88 -14.05 -4.32
CA SER A 32 -0.63 -13.89 -3.59
C SER A 32 -0.67 -12.74 -2.60
N LEU A 33 -1.22 -11.57 -2.98
CA LEU A 33 -1.42 -10.44 -2.07
C LEU A 33 -2.29 -10.82 -0.86
N ARG A 34 -3.41 -11.52 -1.08
CA ARG A 34 -4.25 -11.99 0.02
C ARG A 34 -3.52 -12.97 0.93
N ARG A 35 -2.75 -13.91 0.36
CA ARG A 35 -1.95 -14.87 1.14
C ARG A 35 -0.82 -14.21 1.93
N SER A 36 -0.23 -13.13 1.43
CA SER A 36 0.81 -12.38 2.14
C SER A 36 0.26 -11.48 3.25
N GLY A 37 -1.07 -11.43 3.42
CA GLY A 37 -1.72 -10.72 4.51
C GLY A 37 -2.21 -9.31 4.15
N VAL A 38 -2.28 -8.96 2.87
CA VAL A 38 -2.97 -7.74 2.43
C VAL A 38 -4.47 -7.94 2.57
N GLU A 39 -5.11 -7.09 3.37
CA GLU A 39 -6.57 -7.11 3.59
C GLU A 39 -7.27 -6.13 2.65
N ARG A 40 -6.67 -4.95 2.44
CA ARG A 40 -7.16 -3.95 1.51
C ARG A 40 -6.00 -3.31 0.77
N MET A 41 -6.18 -3.07 -0.53
CA MET A 41 -5.24 -2.30 -1.33
C MET A 41 -6.02 -1.49 -2.35
N VAL A 42 -5.67 -0.21 -2.48
CA VAL A 42 -6.15 0.67 -3.54
C VAL A 42 -4.98 1.47 -4.09
N ILE A 43 -4.97 1.66 -5.41
CA ILE A 43 -3.99 2.50 -6.09
C ILE A 43 -4.73 3.64 -6.77
N HIS A 44 -4.41 4.86 -6.37
CA HIS A 44 -4.90 6.10 -6.97
C HIS A 44 -3.88 6.63 -7.97
N LEU A 45 -4.34 7.29 -9.03
CA LEU A 45 -3.49 7.90 -10.06
C LEU A 45 -3.89 9.35 -10.27
N LEU A 46 -2.94 10.27 -10.20
CA LEU A 46 -3.07 11.68 -10.58
C LEU A 46 -1.95 12.07 -11.54
N GLY A 47 -2.28 12.35 -12.80
CA GLY A 47 -1.29 12.56 -13.85
C GLY A 47 -0.41 11.32 -14.01
N ARG A 48 0.83 11.39 -13.52
CA ARG A 48 1.79 10.27 -13.46
C ARG A 48 2.01 9.71 -12.06
N ARG A 49 1.52 10.38 -11.02
CA ARG A 49 1.75 10.02 -9.63
C ARG A 49 0.78 8.92 -9.21
N LEU A 50 1.32 7.79 -8.79
CA LEU A 50 0.56 6.71 -8.17
C LEU A 50 0.66 6.83 -6.65
N VAL A 51 -0.46 6.60 -5.97
CA VAL A 51 -0.52 6.47 -4.51
C VAL A 51 -1.18 5.15 -4.19
N MET A 52 -0.43 4.24 -3.57
CA MET A 52 -0.95 2.98 -3.05
C MET A 52 -1.28 3.16 -1.57
N VAL A 53 -2.52 2.84 -1.20
CA VAL A 53 -2.93 2.70 0.20
C VAL A 53 -3.14 1.21 0.46
N VAL A 54 -2.44 0.68 1.45
CA VAL A 54 -2.50 -0.75 1.80
C VAL A 54 -2.81 -0.91 3.29
N GLU A 55 -3.74 -1.81 3.59
CA GLU A 55 -4.04 -2.28 4.94
C GLU A 55 -3.60 -3.75 5.02
N MET A 56 -2.73 -4.01 5.99
CA MET A 56 -2.21 -5.33 6.29
C MET A 56 -2.97 -5.90 7.48
N ARG A 57 -3.09 -7.23 7.53
CA ARG A 57 -3.50 -7.93 8.75
C ARG A 57 -2.59 -7.54 9.92
N ASP A 58 -3.19 -7.42 11.11
CA ASP A 58 -2.50 -7.09 12.35
C ASP A 58 -1.20 -7.89 12.56
N GLY A 59 -0.15 -7.16 12.95
CA GLY A 59 1.17 -7.72 13.24
C GLY A 59 2.01 -8.08 12.01
N LEU A 60 1.51 -7.88 10.79
CA LEU A 60 2.29 -8.12 9.57
C LEU A 60 2.93 -6.84 9.02
N ASP A 61 4.17 -6.97 8.57
CA ASP A 61 4.93 -5.90 7.93
C ASP A 61 4.76 -5.94 6.40
N TYR A 62 4.42 -4.80 5.80
CA TYR A 62 4.17 -4.71 4.36
C TYR A 62 5.43 -5.00 3.53
N ARG A 63 6.64 -4.66 3.99
CA ARG A 63 7.89 -4.94 3.26
C ARG A 63 8.14 -6.43 3.22
N VAL A 64 7.91 -7.14 4.33
CA VAL A 64 7.98 -8.60 4.39
C VAL A 64 6.93 -9.21 3.45
N ALA A 65 5.69 -8.74 3.51
CA ALA A 65 4.59 -9.24 2.69
C ALA A 65 4.85 -9.06 1.19
N PHE A 66 5.34 -7.89 0.76
CA PHE A 66 5.62 -7.60 -0.65
C PHE A 66 6.84 -8.38 -1.16
N ARG A 67 7.86 -8.60 -0.32
CA ARG A 67 8.98 -9.48 -0.67
C ARG A 67 8.51 -10.94 -0.86
N SER A 68 7.68 -11.44 0.05
CA SER A 68 7.09 -12.78 -0.09
C SER A 68 6.16 -12.87 -1.28
N HIS A 69 5.41 -11.81 -1.59
CA HIS A 69 4.58 -11.70 -2.78
C HIS A 69 5.40 -11.87 -4.06
N ALA A 70 6.44 -11.04 -4.25
CA ALA A 70 7.30 -11.07 -5.42
C ALA A 70 7.99 -12.44 -5.62
N ALA A 71 8.33 -13.13 -4.53
CA ALA A 71 8.95 -14.46 -4.57
C ALA A 71 7.96 -15.63 -4.68
N SER A 72 6.65 -15.37 -4.65
CA SER A 72 5.64 -16.43 -4.47
C SER A 72 5.43 -17.34 -5.69
N SER A 73 5.68 -16.85 -6.91
CA SER A 73 5.63 -17.65 -8.13
C SER A 73 6.26 -16.90 -9.31
N ALA A 74 6.59 -17.63 -10.38
CA ALA A 74 7.09 -17.03 -11.62
C ALA A 74 6.09 -16.03 -12.25
N ARG A 75 4.78 -16.30 -12.16
CA ARG A 75 3.73 -15.39 -12.66
C ARG A 75 3.68 -14.08 -11.88
N VAL A 76 3.86 -14.14 -10.57
CA VAL A 76 3.89 -12.91 -9.75
C VAL A 76 5.17 -12.13 -10.02
N ALA A 77 6.32 -12.81 -10.14
CA ALA A 77 7.57 -12.15 -10.51
C ALA A 77 7.49 -11.47 -11.89
N GLU A 78 6.82 -12.11 -12.87
CA GLU A 78 6.56 -11.54 -14.20
C GLU A 78 5.69 -10.27 -14.10
N TRP A 79 4.63 -10.32 -13.31
CA TRP A 79 3.78 -9.14 -13.05
C TRP A 79 4.58 -7.99 -12.43
N GLU A 80 5.38 -8.25 -11.41
CA GLU A 80 6.19 -7.24 -10.74
C GLU A 80 7.19 -6.59 -11.70
N GLN A 81 7.86 -7.38 -12.55
CA GLN A 81 8.78 -6.86 -13.57
C GLN A 81 8.05 -6.00 -14.60
N LEU A 82 6.88 -6.45 -15.06
CA LEU A 82 6.03 -5.69 -15.99
C LEU A 82 5.58 -4.37 -15.38
N MET A 83 5.07 -4.36 -14.15
CA MET A 83 4.64 -3.12 -13.48
C MET A 83 5.80 -2.17 -13.23
N LYS A 84 6.94 -2.71 -12.78
CA LYS A 84 8.17 -1.94 -12.61
C LYS A 84 8.64 -1.28 -13.92
N SER A 85 8.41 -1.93 -15.07
CA SER A 85 8.78 -1.38 -16.38
C SER A 85 8.02 -0.10 -16.75
N PHE A 86 6.83 0.12 -16.18
CA PHE A 86 6.03 1.34 -16.38
C PHE A 86 6.35 2.46 -15.38
N GLN A 87 7.06 2.12 -14.30
CA GLN A 87 7.25 2.98 -13.15
C GLN A 87 8.65 3.59 -13.12
N GLU A 88 8.79 4.63 -12.32
CA GLU A 88 10.04 5.23 -11.89
C GLU A 88 9.89 5.77 -10.45
N PRO A 89 10.95 5.71 -9.63
CA PRO A 89 10.89 6.24 -8.28
C PRO A 89 10.60 7.74 -8.32
N PRO A 90 9.86 8.27 -7.33
CA PRO A 90 9.63 9.69 -7.24
C PRO A 90 10.95 10.44 -6.93
N PRO A 91 11.10 11.71 -7.36
CA PRO A 91 12.31 12.50 -7.07
C PRO A 91 12.66 12.58 -5.58
N GLU A 92 11.64 12.48 -4.73
CA GLU A 92 11.75 12.55 -3.27
C GLU A 92 12.13 11.21 -2.62
N ALA A 93 12.19 10.11 -3.38
CA ALA A 93 12.49 8.79 -2.82
C ALA A 93 13.90 8.72 -2.22
N PRO A 94 14.06 8.11 -1.04
CA PRO A 94 15.38 7.76 -0.53
C PRO A 94 16.13 6.81 -1.48
N PRO A 95 17.48 6.83 -1.46
CA PRO A 95 18.28 5.90 -2.27
C PRO A 95 17.86 4.44 -2.05
N GLY A 96 17.52 3.76 -3.15
CA GLY A 96 17.12 2.34 -3.13
C GLY A 96 15.63 2.10 -2.90
N GLU A 97 14.81 3.11 -2.60
CA GLU A 97 13.36 2.96 -2.52
C GLU A 97 12.69 3.16 -3.88
N TRP A 98 11.95 2.13 -4.34
CA TRP A 98 11.18 2.21 -5.59
C TRP A 98 9.80 2.83 -5.36
N TRP A 99 9.06 2.24 -4.41
CA TRP A 99 7.88 2.84 -3.82
C TRP A 99 8.30 3.54 -2.54
N ALA A 100 8.16 4.85 -2.50
CA ALA A 100 8.51 5.66 -1.33
C ALA A 100 7.35 5.67 -0.33
N VAL A 101 7.64 5.48 0.95
CA VAL A 101 6.64 5.57 2.02
C VAL A 101 6.27 7.04 2.25
N MET A 102 4.99 7.32 2.42
CA MET A 102 4.49 8.65 2.77
C MET A 102 4.25 8.76 4.28
N GLU A 103 4.66 9.88 4.87
CA GLU A 103 4.42 10.18 6.28
C GLU A 103 2.98 10.70 6.48
N PRO A 104 2.17 10.10 7.37
CA PRO A 104 0.89 10.66 7.73
C PRO A 104 1.10 11.92 8.58
N VAL A 105 0.61 13.06 8.10
CA VAL A 105 0.69 14.35 8.84
C VAL A 105 -0.58 14.70 9.59
N PHE A 106 -1.68 13.98 9.32
CA PHE A 106 -2.98 14.15 9.96
C PHE A 106 -3.82 12.89 9.77
N GLN A 107 -4.57 12.50 10.80
CA GLN A 107 -5.56 11.43 10.76
C GLN A 107 -6.76 11.87 11.61
N LEU A 108 -7.96 11.75 11.06
CA LEU A 108 -9.22 12.11 11.74
C LEU A 108 -10.03 10.83 11.95
N ASP A 109 -9.75 10.13 13.05
CA ASP A 109 -10.58 9.03 13.52
C ASP A 109 -11.23 9.43 14.86
N GLU A 110 -12.45 8.93 15.12
CA GLU A 110 -13.12 9.07 16.42
C GLU A 110 -12.24 8.51 17.54
N GLN A 111 -12.16 9.24 18.64
CA GLN A 111 -11.41 8.87 19.83
C GLN A 111 -11.77 7.44 20.29
N GLU A 112 -10.78 6.72 20.84
CA GLU A 112 -11.03 5.53 21.67
C GLU A 112 -12.21 5.77 22.63
N PRO A 113 -13.04 4.75 22.95
CA PRO A 113 -14.10 4.91 23.91
C PRO A 113 -13.49 5.46 25.20
N ALA A 114 -14.06 6.56 25.70
CA ALA A 114 -13.66 7.16 26.95
C ALA A 114 -13.51 6.05 27.99
N VAL A 115 -12.26 5.72 28.35
CA VAL A 115 -12.01 4.93 29.55
C VAL A 115 -12.63 5.77 30.64
N ALA A 116 -13.77 5.28 31.15
CA ALA A 116 -14.52 5.94 32.19
C ALA A 116 -13.53 6.28 33.30
N HIS A 117 -13.27 7.57 33.47
CA HIS A 117 -12.64 8.08 34.66
C HIS A 117 -13.69 7.97 35.78
N LEU A 118 -14.06 6.75 36.15
CA LEU A 118 -14.69 6.44 37.42
C LEU A 118 -13.60 6.37 38.48
N ALA A 119 -12.95 7.51 38.66
CA ALA A 119 -12.24 7.86 39.86
C ALA A 119 -12.80 9.22 40.31
N ASP A 120 -14.04 9.22 40.81
CA ASP A 120 -14.38 10.14 41.88
C ASP A 120 -15.58 9.65 42.73
N ARG A 121 -15.34 9.64 44.05
CA ARG A 121 -16.29 9.78 45.19
C ARG A 121 -17.10 8.57 45.71
N ALA A 122 -16.44 7.84 46.62
CA ALA A 122 -16.78 7.56 48.05
C ALA A 122 -18.24 7.26 48.51
N PRO A 123 -18.42 6.60 49.68
CA PRO A 123 -18.40 7.41 50.91
C PRO A 123 -17.64 6.79 52.08
N THR A 124 -17.05 7.70 52.85
CA THR A 124 -16.88 7.61 54.30
C THR A 124 -18.15 7.14 55.01
N SER A 125 -18.07 6.02 55.71
CA SER A 125 -18.49 5.84 57.11
C SER A 125 -17.94 4.52 57.64
#